data_AF-A0ABD5S8K4-F1
#
_entry.id   AF-A0ABD5S8K4-F1
#
_cell.length_a   1.000
_cell.length_b   1.000
_cell.length_c   1.000
_cell.angle_alpha   90.00
_cell.angle_beta   90.00
_cell.angle_gamma   90.00
#
_symmetry.space_group_name_H-M   'P 1'
#
loop_
_entity.id
_entity.type
_entity.pdbx_description
1 polymer ?
#
loop_
_entity_poly.entity_id
_entity_poly.type
_entity_poly.pdbx_seq_one_letter_code
_entity_poly.pdbx_strand_id
1 'polypeptide(L)'
;MSDGHDQNGRAGDDADRATDDAFAAELSRARELLDGDGIEAVHVGVVRDGEVDTTFAQRTDGDAESEGLRALALLAAHVRLVANEAGVEPSTVAGDAATLAGQVEQIPGSTGDLPEE
;
A
#
# COMPACT_ATOMS: atom_id res chain seq x y z
N MET A 1 52.51 2.43 12.18
CA MET A 1 51.45 3.28 11.62
C MET A 1 50.30 2.35 11.26
N SER A 2 49.51 1.97 12.26
CA SER A 2 48.28 1.21 12.06
C SER A 2 47.15 2.14 12.40
N ASP A 3 46.09 2.13 11.59
CA ASP A 3 44.70 2.45 11.89
C ASP A 3 44.06 3.13 10.68
N GLY A 4 43.56 2.27 9.78
CA GLY A 4 42.82 2.64 8.59
C GLY A 4 41.86 1.51 8.24
N HIS A 5 40.95 1.20 9.15
CA HIS A 5 39.81 0.30 8.90
C HIS A 5 38.61 0.74 9.76
N ASP A 6 37.41 0.51 9.23
CA ASP A 6 36.13 0.50 9.94
C ASP A 6 35.35 1.80 10.17
N GLN A 7 35.24 2.67 9.15
CA GLN A 7 34.19 3.71 9.13
C GLN A 7 33.04 3.42 8.15
N ASN A 8 33.22 2.49 7.20
CA ASN A 8 32.22 2.25 6.15
C ASN A 8 31.10 1.26 6.55
N GLY A 9 31.31 0.46 7.60
CA GLY A 9 30.33 -0.55 8.06
C GLY A 9 29.27 -0.02 9.03
N ARG A 10 29.53 1.10 9.72
CA ARG A 10 28.59 1.65 10.73
C ARG A 10 27.45 2.45 10.10
N ALA A 11 27.73 3.18 9.02
CA ALA A 11 26.75 4.06 8.39
C ALA A 11 25.58 3.32 7.71
N GLY A 12 25.81 2.13 7.14
CA GLY A 12 24.74 1.32 6.54
C GLY A 12 23.85 0.66 7.59
N ASP A 13 24.48 0.09 8.63
CA ASP A 13 23.80 -0.58 9.74
C ASP A 13 22.92 0.39 10.57
N ASP A 14 23.33 1.67 10.67
CA ASP A 14 22.52 2.70 11.33
C ASP A 14 21.34 3.20 10.47
N ALA A 15 21.48 3.23 9.14
CA ALA A 15 20.41 3.64 8.22
C ALA A 15 19.33 2.55 8.08
N ASP A 16 19.74 1.28 8.02
CA ASP A 16 18.83 0.14 7.99
C ASP A 16 18.02 0.07 9.30
N ARG A 17 18.68 0.23 10.46
CA ARG A 17 17.99 0.32 11.76
C ARG A 17 17.00 1.49 11.83
N ALA A 18 17.37 2.66 11.34
CA ALA A 18 16.47 3.82 11.35
C ALA A 18 15.23 3.58 10.47
N THR A 19 15.37 2.84 9.37
CA THR A 19 14.26 2.46 8.49
C THR A 19 13.36 1.41 9.16
N ASP A 20 13.96 0.41 9.81
CA ASP A 20 13.23 -0.60 10.58
C ASP A 20 12.45 0.03 11.75
N ASP A 21 13.04 1.00 12.45
CA ASP A 21 12.40 1.74 13.55
C ASP A 21 11.20 2.57 13.04
N ALA A 22 11.34 3.23 11.88
CA ALA A 22 10.25 3.97 11.25
C ALA A 22 9.11 3.04 10.81
N PHE A 23 9.44 1.89 10.21
CA PHE A 23 8.46 0.87 9.84
C PHE A 23 7.72 0.32 11.07
N ALA A 24 8.44 -0.01 12.13
CA ALA A 24 7.85 -0.51 13.37
C ALA A 24 6.94 0.52 14.05
N ALA A 25 7.30 1.80 14.00
CA ALA A 25 6.49 2.89 14.53
C ALA A 25 5.16 3.06 13.75
N GLU A 26 5.22 3.07 12.42
CA GLU A 26 4.01 3.19 11.58
C GLU A 26 3.12 1.94 11.67
N LEU A 27 3.70 0.74 11.76
CA LEU A 27 2.95 -0.48 12.00
C LEU A 27 2.24 -0.46 13.37
N SER A 28 2.91 0.06 14.40
CA SER A 28 2.31 0.20 15.74
C SER A 28 1.15 1.20 15.72
N ARG A 29 1.34 2.35 15.07
CA ARG A 29 0.28 3.34 14.86
C ARG A 29 -0.91 2.75 14.09
N ALA A 30 -0.65 1.99 13.03
CA ALA A 30 -1.71 1.34 12.26
C ALA A 30 -2.53 0.37 13.12
N ARG A 31 -1.88 -0.41 13.99
CA ARG A 31 -2.58 -1.29 14.95
C ARG A 31 -3.41 -0.51 15.95
N GLU A 32 -2.87 0.56 16.51
CA GLU A 32 -3.62 1.44 17.43
C GLU A 32 -4.86 2.05 16.77
N LEU A 33 -4.77 2.45 15.49
CA LEU A 33 -5.92 2.93 14.73
C LEU A 33 -6.99 1.86 14.54
N LEU A 34 -6.58 0.60 14.30
CA LEU A 34 -7.48 -0.54 14.12
C LEU A 34 -8.13 -1.00 15.44
N ASP A 35 -7.45 -0.82 16.56
CA ASP A 35 -7.97 -1.09 17.90
C ASP A 35 -8.93 0.02 18.39
N GLY A 36 -9.05 1.12 17.64
CA GLY A 36 -9.92 2.24 17.97
C GLY A 36 -11.42 1.90 17.90
N ASP A 37 -12.18 2.41 18.86
CA ASP A 37 -13.64 2.36 18.79
C ASP A 37 -14.18 3.29 17.69
N GLY A 38 -15.33 2.92 17.12
CA GLY A 38 -16.05 3.79 16.17
C GLY A 38 -15.52 3.78 14.73
N ILE A 39 -14.66 2.81 14.36
CA ILE A 39 -14.25 2.63 12.96
C ILE A 39 -15.47 2.23 12.12
N GLU A 40 -15.77 3.05 11.11
CA GLU A 40 -16.89 2.83 10.18
C GLU A 40 -16.46 2.13 8.88
N ALA A 41 -15.20 2.28 8.47
CA ALA A 41 -14.66 1.67 7.27
C ALA A 41 -13.14 1.51 7.35
N VAL A 42 -12.62 0.48 6.67
CA VAL A 42 -11.19 0.16 6.62
C VAL A 42 -10.80 -0.37 5.23
N HIS A 43 -9.65 0.07 4.76
CA HIS A 43 -8.95 -0.48 3.60
C HIS A 43 -7.51 -0.82 4.02
N VAL A 44 -7.12 -2.08 3.91
CA VAL A 44 -5.77 -2.55 4.26
C VAL A 44 -5.13 -3.20 3.04
N GLY A 45 -3.88 -2.83 2.76
CA GLY A 45 -3.00 -3.53 1.83
C GLY A 45 -1.75 -4.00 2.57
N VAL A 46 -1.38 -5.26 2.39
CA VAL A 46 -0.18 -5.87 2.98
C VAL A 46 0.70 -6.40 1.86
N VAL A 47 1.95 -5.98 1.82
CA VAL A 47 2.95 -6.55 0.91
C VAL A 47 3.76 -7.59 1.68
N ARG A 48 3.79 -8.82 1.17
CA ARG A 48 4.55 -9.94 1.74
C ARG A 48 5.12 -10.78 0.62
N ASP A 49 6.44 -11.03 0.68
CA ASP A 49 7.13 -11.89 -0.30
C ASP A 49 6.91 -11.47 -1.76
N GLY A 50 6.67 -10.17 -2.00
CA GLY A 50 6.38 -9.61 -3.33
C GLY A 50 4.92 -9.73 -3.78
N GLU A 51 4.06 -10.37 -2.98
CA GLU A 51 2.62 -10.43 -3.20
C GLU A 51 1.91 -9.31 -2.42
N VAL A 52 0.76 -8.88 -2.93
CA VAL A 52 -0.06 -7.82 -2.32
C VAL A 52 -1.43 -8.39 -1.96
N ASP A 53 -1.70 -8.52 -0.67
CA ASP A 53 -3.02 -8.87 -0.15
C ASP A 53 -3.78 -7.60 0.20
N THR A 54 -5.02 -7.46 -0.28
CA THR A 54 -5.87 -6.32 0.06
C THR A 54 -7.20 -6.77 0.65
N THR A 55 -7.73 -5.99 1.59
CA THR A 55 -9.06 -6.18 2.14
C THR A 55 -9.75 -4.84 2.36
N PHE A 56 -11.06 -4.83 2.13
CA PHE A 56 -11.93 -3.69 2.34
C PHE A 56 -13.16 -4.14 3.15
N ALA A 57 -13.46 -3.42 4.23
CA ALA A 57 -14.65 -3.64 5.03
C ALA A 57 -15.26 -2.31 5.46
N GLN A 58 -16.59 -2.23 5.45
CA GLN A 58 -17.35 -1.07 5.89
C GLN A 58 -18.61 -1.50 6.64
N ARG A 59 -19.06 -0.68 7.60
CA ARG A 59 -20.35 -0.88 8.25
C ARG A 59 -21.48 -0.37 7.36
N THR A 60 -22.48 -1.22 7.15
CA THR A 60 -23.69 -1.01 6.33
C THR A 60 -24.82 -0.34 7.12
N ASP A 61 -24.49 0.51 8.09
CA ASP A 61 -25.47 1.16 8.97
C ASP A 61 -26.12 2.41 8.32
N GLY A 62 -25.91 2.64 7.02
CA GLY A 62 -26.39 3.83 6.30
C GLY A 62 -26.84 3.55 4.86
N ASP A 63 -27.27 4.58 4.14
CA ASP A 63 -27.75 4.45 2.75
C ASP A 63 -26.60 4.17 1.77
N ALA A 64 -26.89 3.44 0.69
CA ALA A 64 -25.90 3.03 -0.33
C ALA A 64 -25.09 4.19 -0.95
N GLU A 65 -25.67 5.41 -0.99
CA GLU A 65 -24.96 6.61 -1.43
C GLU A 65 -23.86 7.02 -0.44
N SER A 66 -24.12 6.91 0.86
CA SER A 66 -23.14 7.19 1.92
C SER A 66 -22.01 6.16 1.93
N GLU A 67 -22.31 4.90 1.59
CA GLU A 67 -21.32 3.84 1.41
C GLU A 67 -20.36 4.14 0.25
N GLY A 68 -20.91 4.49 -0.92
CA GLY A 68 -20.10 4.85 -2.08
C GLY A 68 -19.17 6.05 -1.82
N LEU A 69 -19.68 7.08 -1.15
CA LEU A 69 -18.88 8.26 -0.78
C LEU A 69 -17.76 7.93 0.20
N ARG A 70 -17.98 7.03 1.18
CA ARG A 70 -16.94 6.58 2.11
C ARG A 70 -15.83 5.81 1.39
N ALA A 71 -16.19 4.90 0.50
CA ALA A 71 -15.22 4.18 -0.32
C ALA A 71 -14.39 5.15 -1.18
N LEU A 72 -15.02 6.14 -1.80
CA LEU A 72 -14.33 7.17 -2.58
C LEU A 72 -13.44 8.06 -1.71
N ALA A 73 -13.86 8.41 -0.49
CA ALA A 73 -13.05 9.18 0.43
C ALA A 73 -11.78 8.42 0.87
N LEU A 74 -11.90 7.11 1.14
CA LEU A 74 -10.76 6.25 1.46
C LEU A 74 -9.80 6.13 0.26
N LEU A 75 -10.33 5.94 -0.95
CA LEU A 75 -9.52 5.92 -2.17
C LEU A 75 -8.79 7.26 -2.37
N ALA A 76 -9.49 8.39 -2.21
CA ALA A 76 -8.89 9.71 -2.35
C ALA A 76 -7.77 9.95 -1.32
N ALA A 77 -7.96 9.50 -0.08
CA ALA A 77 -6.93 9.55 0.95
C ALA A 77 -5.70 8.70 0.56
N HIS A 78 -5.93 7.49 0.03
CA HIS A 78 -4.86 6.61 -0.43
C HIS A 78 -4.08 7.21 -1.61
N VAL A 79 -4.77 7.72 -2.63
CA VAL A 79 -4.15 8.40 -3.79
C VAL A 79 -3.27 9.56 -3.33
N ARG A 80 -3.75 10.37 -2.38
CA ARG A 80 -2.98 11.49 -1.85
C ARG A 80 -1.73 11.04 -1.10
N LEU A 81 -1.82 9.97 -0.33
CA LEU A 81 -0.68 9.39 0.39
C LEU A 81 0.40 8.92 -0.59
N VAL A 82 0.01 8.13 -1.60
CA VAL A 82 0.93 7.63 -2.64
C VAL A 82 1.54 8.77 -3.45
N ALA A 83 0.75 9.79 -3.79
CA ALA A 83 1.22 10.95 -4.54
C ALA A 83 2.31 11.72 -3.78
N ASN A 84 2.12 11.91 -2.46
CA ASN A 84 3.13 12.55 -1.61
C ASN A 84 4.43 11.74 -1.56
N GLU A 85 4.34 10.41 -1.43
CA GLU A 85 5.51 9.52 -1.37
C GLU A 85 6.26 9.49 -2.72
N ALA A 86 5.53 9.43 -3.83
CA ALA A 86 6.11 9.39 -5.17
C ALA A 86 6.55 10.78 -5.67
N GLY A 87 6.20 11.88 -4.99
CA GLY A 87 6.51 13.24 -5.41
C GLY A 87 5.80 13.67 -6.70
N VAL A 88 4.59 13.16 -6.94
CA VAL A 88 3.78 13.44 -8.14
C VAL A 88 2.40 14.00 -7.78
N GLU A 89 1.66 14.48 -8.77
CA GLU A 89 0.30 14.97 -8.56
C GLU A 89 -0.69 13.80 -8.31
N PRO A 90 -1.72 13.98 -7.46
CA PRO A 90 -2.73 12.95 -7.23
C PRO A 90 -3.44 12.44 -8.49
N SER A 91 -3.62 13.30 -9.50
CA SER A 91 -4.22 12.92 -10.78
C SER A 91 -3.35 11.97 -11.59
N THR A 92 -2.02 12.08 -11.49
CA THR A 92 -1.08 11.15 -12.13
C THR A 92 -1.21 9.76 -11.51
N VAL A 93 -1.18 9.67 -10.17
CA VAL A 93 -1.38 8.39 -9.47
C VAL A 93 -2.72 7.75 -9.84
N ALA A 94 -3.80 8.53 -9.87
CA ALA A 94 -5.11 8.01 -10.24
C ALA A 94 -5.15 7.47 -11.68
N GLY A 95 -4.50 8.15 -12.63
CA GLY A 95 -4.41 7.70 -14.03
C GLY A 95 -3.57 6.43 -14.20
N ASP A 96 -2.42 6.37 -13.52
CA ASP A 96 -1.54 5.20 -13.56
C ASP A 96 -2.22 3.99 -12.90
N ALA A 97 -2.85 4.18 -11.74
CA ALA A 97 -3.62 3.14 -11.07
C ALA A 97 -4.78 2.61 -11.95
N ALA A 98 -5.51 3.51 -12.63
CA ALA A 98 -6.56 3.11 -13.57
C ALA A 98 -5.99 2.30 -14.76
N THR A 99 -4.81 2.69 -15.28
CA THR A 99 -4.12 1.97 -16.36
C THR A 99 -3.70 0.57 -15.91
N LEU A 100 -3.10 0.45 -14.72
CA LEU A 100 -2.68 -0.83 -14.14
C LEU A 100 -3.88 -1.75 -13.86
N ALA A 101 -4.97 -1.21 -13.30
CA ALA A 101 -6.19 -1.97 -13.05
C ALA A 101 -6.77 -2.57 -14.35
N GLY A 102 -6.77 -1.79 -15.44
CA GLY A 102 -7.22 -2.27 -16.76
C GLY A 102 -6.26 -3.27 -17.44
N GLN A 103 -5.02 -3.39 -16.98
CA GLN A 103 -4.07 -4.41 -17.44
C GLN A 103 -4.22 -5.73 -16.67
N VAL A 104 -4.58 -5.67 -15.38
CA VAL A 104 -4.86 -6.87 -14.58
C VAL A 104 -6.11 -7.60 -15.10
N GLU A 105 -7.13 -6.88 -15.56
CA GLU A 105 -8.28 -7.46 -16.27
C GLU A 105 -7.91 -8.08 -17.63
N GLN A 106 -6.74 -7.73 -18.20
CA GLN A 106 -6.21 -8.29 -19.45
C GLN A 106 -5.26 -9.47 -19.23
N ILE A 107 -5.34 -10.19 -18.10
CA ILE A 107 -4.77 -11.53 -18.03
C ILE A 107 -5.75 -12.48 -18.73
N PRO A 108 -5.40 -13.04 -19.91
CA PRO A 108 -6.24 -14.03 -20.55
C PRO A 108 -6.37 -15.23 -19.60
N GLY A 109 -7.57 -15.47 -19.11
CA GLY A 109 -7.92 -16.75 -18.53
C GLY A 109 -7.91 -17.79 -19.64
N SER A 110 -6.77 -18.43 -19.87
CA SER A 110 -6.65 -19.86 -20.21
C SER A 110 -5.24 -20.20 -20.68
N THR A 111 -4.57 -21.08 -19.93
CA THR A 111 -3.54 -22.00 -20.44
C THR A 111 -4.14 -23.07 -21.38
N GLY A 112 -5.16 -22.72 -22.16
CA GLY A 112 -5.97 -23.64 -22.98
C GLY A 112 -5.96 -23.31 -24.47
N ASP A 113 -5.19 -22.32 -24.90
CA ASP A 113 -5.08 -21.90 -26.31
C ASP A 113 -3.70 -22.22 -26.92
N LEU A 114 -3.01 -23.21 -26.33
CA LEU A 114 -1.95 -23.90 -27.05
C LEU A 114 -2.62 -24.96 -27.92
N PRO A 115 -2.60 -24.83 -29.27
CA PRO A 115 -2.97 -25.96 -30.11
C PRO A 115 -2.03 -27.11 -29.76
N GLU A 116 -2.60 -28.24 -29.33
CA GLU A 116 -1.92 -29.51 -29.53
C GLU A 116 -1.88 -29.76 -31.04
N GLU A 117 -0.75 -30.29 -31.50
CA GLU A 117 -0.42 -30.75 -32.87
C GLU A 117 0.40 -29.80 -33.76
#